data_AF-A0A916Y4C3-F1
#
_entry.id   AF-A0A916Y4C3-F1
#
_cell.length_a   1.000
_cell.length_b   1.000
_cell.length_c   1.000
_cell.angle_alpha   90.00
_cell.angle_beta   90.00
_cell.angle_gamma   90.00
#
_symmetry.space_group_name_H-M   'P 1'
#
loop_
_entity.id
_entity.type
_entity.pdbx_description
1 polymer ?
#
loop_
_entity_poly.entity_id
_entity_poly.type
_entity_poly.pdbx_seq_one_letter_code
_entity_poly.pdbx_strand_id
1 'polypeptide(L)'
;MAELLTTFLKPIFTKGLTIAWENRNHLATYFKTKIGSYKNKDIRFSISYLFKIQIPYSNKYLLVKNRRIENQLQPVGGAYKRYGDDSLFNKWEYKPDNNKNGLNVDEKSNSDLRFMVRGKYAIEVMNWFESMKERETDPYREFKEELLDTNILDKNIFQSIQHKHIKRFSKNLAWSDFFSCYEILIFDVFELIPNDKQRQFLIELEKKGTNLNNDYAIVECDNIEQLRYMENGKQVARIGQHTKLIINKTF
;
A
#
# COMPACT_ATOMS: atom_id res chain seq x y z
N MET A 1 -21.23 -8.85 36.00
CA MET A 1 -22.13 -8.89 34.83
C MET A 1 -22.01 -7.68 33.89
N ALA A 2 -21.54 -6.50 34.35
CA ALA A 2 -21.36 -5.33 33.48
C ALA A 2 -20.02 -5.29 32.69
N GLU A 3 -18.98 -5.99 33.14
CA GLU A 3 -17.66 -5.96 32.47
C GLU A 3 -17.53 -6.91 31.27
N LEU A 4 -18.37 -7.95 31.18
CA LEU A 4 -18.31 -8.89 30.05
C LEU A 4 -18.91 -8.29 28.77
N LEU A 5 -19.91 -7.41 28.87
CA LEU A 5 -20.57 -6.80 27.72
C LEU A 5 -19.71 -5.75 27.00
N THR A 6 -18.83 -5.05 27.70
CA THR A 6 -18.00 -3.99 27.11
C THR A 6 -16.83 -4.55 26.28
N THR A 7 -16.36 -5.76 26.58
CA THR A 7 -15.26 -6.42 25.86
C THR A 7 -15.70 -6.99 24.51
N PHE A 8 -16.95 -7.47 24.41
CA PHE A 8 -17.49 -8.02 23.16
C PHE A 8 -18.01 -6.95 22.18
N LEU A 9 -18.43 -5.78 22.68
CA LEU A 9 -18.96 -4.71 21.82
C LEU A 9 -17.86 -3.89 21.13
N LYS A 10 -16.69 -3.67 21.76
CA LYS A 10 -15.58 -2.88 21.17
C LYS A 10 -15.10 -3.36 19.78
N PRO A 11 -14.84 -4.66 19.52
CA PRO A 11 -14.42 -5.11 18.20
C PRO A 11 -15.55 -5.09 17.15
N ILE A 12 -16.82 -5.10 17.58
CA ILE A 12 -17.99 -5.05 16.69
C ILE A 12 -18.29 -3.61 16.27
N PHE A 13 -18.17 -2.64 17.19
CA PHE A 13 -18.35 -1.22 16.87
C PHE A 13 -17.26 -0.68 15.95
N THR A 14 -16.00 -1.12 16.13
CA THR A 14 -14.88 -0.68 15.27
C THR A 14 -15.02 -1.22 13.85
N LYS A 15 -15.32 -2.51 13.66
CA LYS A 15 -15.60 -3.07 12.33
C LYS A 15 -16.84 -2.44 11.69
N GLY A 16 -17.92 -2.23 12.45
CA GLY A 16 -19.15 -1.62 11.95
C GLY A 16 -18.99 -0.17 11.49
N LEU A 17 -18.19 0.64 12.21
CA LEU A 17 -17.87 2.02 11.82
C LEU A 17 -16.96 2.09 10.60
N THR A 18 -15.96 1.20 10.50
CA THR A 18 -15.10 1.10 9.31
C THR A 18 -15.91 0.67 8.09
N ILE A 19 -16.75 -0.36 8.22
CA ILE A 19 -17.64 -0.83 7.14
C ILE A 19 -18.65 0.26 6.75
N ALA A 20 -19.25 1.00 7.69
CA ALA A 20 -20.18 2.07 7.40
C ALA A 20 -19.50 3.30 6.76
N TRP A 21 -18.28 3.64 7.17
CA TRP A 21 -17.49 4.74 6.61
C TRP A 21 -16.98 4.42 5.20
N GLU A 22 -16.45 3.21 5.00
CA GLU A 22 -16.10 2.68 3.68
C GLU A 22 -17.36 2.70 2.79
N ASN A 23 -18.48 2.14 3.26
CA ASN A 23 -19.75 2.15 2.53
C ASN A 23 -20.25 3.57 2.18
N ARG A 24 -20.09 4.56 3.07
CA ARG A 24 -20.48 5.95 2.78
C ARG A 24 -19.65 6.56 1.66
N ASN A 25 -18.34 6.31 1.65
CA ASN A 25 -17.46 6.76 0.57
C ASN A 25 -17.71 5.99 -0.73
N HIS A 26 -18.05 4.71 -0.66
CA HIS A 26 -18.49 3.92 -1.81
C HIS A 26 -19.81 4.44 -2.39
N LEU A 27 -20.80 4.78 -1.57
CA LEU A 27 -22.07 5.37 -2.04
C LEU A 27 -21.86 6.74 -2.68
N ALA A 28 -21.08 7.63 -2.06
CA ALA A 28 -20.75 8.93 -2.65
C ALA A 28 -20.01 8.77 -3.99
N THR A 29 -19.09 7.80 -4.06
CA THR A 29 -18.37 7.45 -5.30
C THR A 29 -19.35 6.94 -6.35
N TYR A 30 -20.28 6.05 -5.98
CA TYR A 30 -21.32 5.52 -6.86
C TYR A 30 -22.13 6.66 -7.47
N PHE A 31 -22.68 7.58 -6.68
CA PHE A 31 -23.49 8.67 -7.25
C PHE A 31 -22.66 9.59 -8.14
N LYS A 32 -21.47 10.01 -7.69
CA LYS A 32 -20.58 10.90 -8.46
C LYS A 32 -20.16 10.30 -9.80
N THR A 33 -19.87 9.00 -9.82
CA THR A 33 -19.30 8.32 -10.98
C THR A 33 -20.34 7.63 -11.86
N LYS A 34 -21.47 7.17 -11.34
CA LYS A 34 -22.48 6.47 -12.13
C LYS A 34 -23.49 7.41 -12.79
N ILE A 35 -23.86 8.46 -12.06
CA ILE A 35 -24.94 9.39 -12.45
C ILE A 35 -24.43 10.84 -12.51
N GLY A 36 -23.40 11.19 -11.74
CA GLY A 36 -22.90 12.55 -11.59
C GLY A 36 -21.85 13.01 -12.60
N SER A 37 -21.19 14.12 -12.28
CA SER A 37 -20.25 14.84 -13.15
C SER A 37 -18.95 14.09 -13.46
N TYR A 38 -18.70 12.97 -12.78
CA TYR A 38 -17.51 12.13 -13.02
C TYR A 38 -17.81 10.96 -13.95
N LYS A 39 -19.06 10.75 -14.35
CA LYS A 39 -19.50 9.63 -15.20
C LYS A 39 -18.67 9.47 -16.46
N ASN A 40 -18.41 10.58 -17.14
CA ASN A 40 -17.69 10.58 -18.40
C ASN A 40 -16.22 11.01 -18.26
N LYS A 41 -15.70 11.18 -17.05
CA LYS A 41 -14.30 11.52 -16.81
C LYS A 41 -13.43 10.27 -16.75
N ASP A 42 -12.17 10.39 -17.13
CA ASP A 42 -11.18 9.35 -16.84
C ASP A 42 -10.84 9.42 -15.35
N ILE A 43 -10.92 8.28 -14.67
CA ILE A 43 -10.61 8.12 -13.25
C ILE A 43 -9.46 7.15 -13.13
N ARG A 44 -8.37 7.61 -12.50
CA ARG A 44 -7.21 6.79 -12.20
C ARG A 44 -7.47 5.87 -11.02
N PHE A 45 -7.08 4.63 -11.12
CA PHE A 45 -6.96 3.68 -10.03
C PHE A 45 -5.49 3.45 -9.75
N SER A 46 -5.11 3.50 -8.47
CA SER A 46 -3.81 3.03 -7.99
C SER A 46 -4.08 2.13 -6.80
N ILE A 47 -4.01 0.82 -7.05
CA ILE A 47 -4.35 -0.21 -6.07
C ILE A 47 -3.07 -0.95 -5.71
N SER A 48 -2.67 -0.83 -4.45
CA SER A 48 -1.35 -1.25 -3.98
C SER A 48 -1.44 -1.90 -2.60
N TYR A 49 -0.38 -2.57 -2.20
CA TYR A 49 -0.22 -3.07 -0.85
C TYR A 49 1.10 -2.60 -0.25
N LEU A 50 1.13 -2.49 1.08
CA LEU A 50 2.27 -2.05 1.87
C LEU A 50 2.54 -3.08 2.97
N PHE A 51 3.80 -3.40 3.19
CA PHE A 51 4.25 -4.20 4.33
C PHE A 51 4.68 -3.33 5.48
N LYS A 52 4.07 -3.58 6.64
CA LYS A 52 4.55 -3.16 7.94
C LYS A 52 5.56 -4.20 8.44
N ILE A 53 6.84 -3.84 8.43
CA ILE A 53 7.93 -4.62 9.02
C ILE A 53 8.49 -3.80 10.19
N GLN A 54 7.94 -4.02 11.37
CA GLN A 54 8.39 -3.37 12.60
C GLN A 54 9.55 -4.18 13.21
N ILE A 55 10.61 -3.50 13.65
CA ILE A 55 11.71 -4.14 14.35
C ILE A 55 11.20 -4.60 15.73
N PRO A 56 11.38 -5.89 16.11
CA PRO A 56 10.84 -6.43 17.36
C PRO A 56 11.25 -5.59 18.57
N TYR A 57 10.31 -5.36 19.48
CA TYR A 57 10.52 -4.63 20.75
C TYR A 57 10.98 -3.17 20.60
N SER A 58 10.73 -2.54 19.44
CA SER A 58 11.09 -1.13 19.18
C SER A 58 9.94 -0.36 18.51
N ASN A 59 10.13 0.95 18.35
CA ASN A 59 9.28 1.83 17.54
C ASN A 59 9.86 2.09 16.12
N LYS A 60 10.79 1.24 15.66
CA LYS A 60 11.45 1.36 14.36
C LYS A 60 10.89 0.41 13.32
N TYR A 61 11.04 0.78 12.05
CA TYR A 61 10.51 0.07 10.90
C TYR A 61 11.60 -0.10 9.84
N LEU A 62 11.59 -1.26 9.16
CA LEU A 62 12.40 -1.47 7.97
C LEU A 62 11.70 -0.82 6.76
N LEU A 63 12.35 0.15 6.15
CA LEU A 63 11.95 0.78 4.90
C LEU A 63 12.98 0.50 3.81
N VAL A 64 12.55 0.59 2.55
CA VAL A 64 13.41 0.45 1.36
C VAL A 64 13.41 1.74 0.54
N LYS A 65 14.43 1.94 -0.30
CA LYS A 65 14.42 3.03 -1.27
C LYS A 65 13.36 2.80 -2.35
N ASN A 66 12.73 3.90 -2.75
CA ASN A 66 11.77 3.89 -3.84
C ASN A 66 12.51 3.75 -5.18
N ARG A 67 12.11 2.75 -5.98
CA ARG A 67 12.70 2.46 -7.30
C ARG A 67 12.41 3.53 -8.36
N ARG A 68 11.33 4.29 -8.22
CA ARG A 68 10.85 5.29 -9.21
C ARG A 68 11.01 6.74 -8.77
N ILE A 69 11.33 6.96 -7.49
CA ILE A 69 11.47 8.29 -6.92
C ILE A 69 12.80 8.35 -6.18
N GLU A 70 13.74 9.11 -6.74
CA GLU A 70 15.04 9.32 -6.12
C GLU A 70 14.94 9.91 -4.71
N ASN A 71 15.88 9.52 -3.85
CA ASN A 71 16.02 10.01 -2.48
C ASN A 71 14.75 9.88 -1.61
N GLN A 72 13.89 8.91 -1.92
CA GLN A 72 12.71 8.58 -1.13
C GLN A 72 12.79 7.17 -0.53
N LEU A 73 12.44 7.06 0.74
CA LEU A 73 12.17 5.80 1.43
C LEU A 73 10.66 5.51 1.47
N GLN A 74 10.31 4.23 1.43
CA GLN A 74 8.93 3.73 1.47
C GLN A 74 8.85 2.37 2.17
N PRO A 75 7.66 1.92 2.60
CA PRO A 75 7.47 0.54 3.01
C PRO A 75 7.73 -0.38 1.83
N VAL A 76 8.10 -1.62 2.13
CA VAL A 76 8.12 -2.68 1.12
C VAL A 76 6.71 -2.86 0.57
N GLY A 77 6.58 -3.01 -0.74
CA GLY A 77 5.27 -3.17 -1.37
C GLY A 77 5.18 -2.50 -2.73
N GLY A 78 3.99 -2.57 -3.32
CA GLY A 78 3.82 -2.15 -4.70
C GLY A 78 2.39 -2.29 -5.19
N ALA A 79 2.20 -1.98 -6.46
CA ALA A 79 0.91 -2.16 -7.11
C ALA A 79 0.60 -3.66 -7.22
N TYR A 80 -0.65 -4.01 -6.95
CA TYR A 80 -1.14 -5.35 -7.27
C TYR A 80 -0.98 -5.61 -8.77
N LYS A 81 -0.81 -6.87 -9.16
CA LYS A 81 -0.87 -7.28 -10.57
C LYS A 81 -2.24 -7.84 -10.95
N ARG A 82 -2.70 -7.56 -12.17
CA ARG A 82 -3.79 -8.30 -12.83
C ARG A 82 -3.24 -9.49 -13.60
N TYR A 83 -4.08 -10.50 -13.76
CA TYR A 83 -3.84 -11.69 -14.57
C TYR A 83 -4.96 -11.80 -15.62
N GLY A 84 -4.81 -12.76 -16.54
CA GLY A 84 -5.79 -12.97 -17.61
C GLY A 84 -5.62 -12.00 -18.78
N ASP A 85 -6.65 -11.92 -19.62
CA ASP A 85 -6.66 -11.04 -20.79
C ASP A 85 -7.15 -9.61 -20.46
N ASP A 86 -7.06 -8.73 -21.46
CA ASP A 86 -7.46 -7.33 -21.31
C ASP A 86 -8.97 -7.10 -21.54
N SER A 87 -9.77 -8.14 -21.80
CA SER A 87 -11.16 -7.99 -22.27
C SER A 87 -12.05 -7.28 -21.25
N LEU A 88 -11.91 -7.61 -19.96
CA LEU A 88 -12.67 -6.98 -18.88
C LEU A 88 -12.28 -5.50 -18.72
N PHE A 89 -10.99 -5.21 -18.77
CA PHE A 89 -10.46 -3.85 -18.65
C PHE A 89 -10.84 -3.00 -19.86
N ASN A 90 -10.80 -3.56 -21.07
CA ASN A 90 -11.25 -2.90 -22.30
C ASN A 90 -12.75 -2.53 -22.26
N LYS A 91 -13.60 -3.38 -21.65
CA LYS A 91 -15.02 -3.03 -21.40
C LYS A 91 -15.19 -1.80 -20.51
N TRP A 92 -14.20 -1.50 -19.67
CA TRP A 92 -14.17 -0.31 -18.82
C TRP A 92 -13.51 0.91 -19.47
N GLU A 93 -13.21 0.84 -20.76
CA GLU A 93 -12.45 1.88 -21.48
C GLU A 93 -11.07 2.11 -20.83
N TYR A 94 -10.38 1.01 -20.51
CA TYR A 94 -9.05 1.02 -19.92
C TYR A 94 -8.05 1.90 -20.67
N LYS A 95 -7.26 2.65 -19.92
CA LYS A 95 -6.08 3.37 -20.40
C LYS A 95 -4.91 3.11 -19.45
N PRO A 96 -3.73 2.74 -19.96
CA PRO A 96 -2.55 2.64 -19.11
C PRO A 96 -2.16 4.01 -18.54
N ASP A 97 -1.49 4.00 -17.39
CA ASP A 97 -0.78 5.18 -16.90
C ASP A 97 0.28 5.63 -17.93
N ASN A 98 0.56 6.92 -17.95
CA ASN A 98 1.63 7.53 -18.74
C ASN A 98 2.18 8.77 -18.02
N ASN A 99 3.22 9.39 -18.58
CA ASN A 99 3.87 10.57 -18.00
C ASN A 99 2.96 11.78 -17.72
N LYS A 100 1.78 11.90 -18.35
CA LYS A 100 0.85 13.01 -18.10
C LYS A 100 -0.03 12.77 -16.89
N ASN A 101 -0.35 11.51 -16.62
CA ASN A 101 -1.49 11.14 -15.81
C ASN A 101 -1.15 10.04 -14.79
N GLY A 102 0.12 9.71 -14.65
CA GLY A 102 0.61 8.59 -13.87
C GLY A 102 2.12 8.41 -14.05
N LEU A 103 2.57 7.15 -14.02
CA LEU A 103 3.95 6.78 -14.31
C LEU A 103 4.00 5.99 -15.61
N ASN A 104 5.05 6.16 -16.41
CA ASN A 104 5.21 5.36 -17.62
C ASN A 104 5.18 3.86 -17.28
N VAL A 105 4.49 3.12 -18.16
CA VAL A 105 4.45 1.66 -18.12
C VAL A 105 5.71 1.12 -18.76
N ASP A 106 6.32 0.16 -18.09
CA ASP A 106 7.47 -0.62 -18.52
C ASP A 106 7.12 -2.12 -18.49
N GLU A 107 8.06 -2.97 -18.89
CA GLU A 107 7.88 -4.42 -18.91
C GLU A 107 7.46 -4.98 -17.54
N LYS A 108 7.98 -4.42 -16.44
CA LYS A 108 7.67 -4.87 -15.09
C LYS A 108 6.32 -4.39 -14.58
N SER A 109 5.74 -3.35 -15.18
CA SER A 109 4.54 -2.67 -14.67
C SER A 109 3.32 -2.71 -15.59
N ASN A 110 3.41 -3.40 -16.72
CA ASN A 110 2.31 -3.55 -17.69
C ASN A 110 1.02 -4.15 -17.10
N SER A 111 1.17 -5.01 -16.09
CA SER A 111 0.09 -5.68 -15.40
C SER A 111 -0.27 -5.01 -14.07
N ASP A 112 0.37 -3.91 -13.69
CA ASP A 112 0.11 -3.27 -12.41
C ASP A 112 -1.31 -2.66 -12.39
N LEU A 113 -1.97 -2.70 -11.24
CA LEU A 113 -3.25 -2.05 -11.00
C LEU A 113 -3.07 -0.53 -10.82
N ARG A 114 -2.44 0.09 -11.82
CA ARG A 114 -2.27 1.53 -12.03
C ARG A 114 -2.75 1.87 -13.43
N PHE A 115 -3.98 2.35 -13.52
CA PHE A 115 -4.66 2.52 -14.81
C PHE A 115 -5.81 3.51 -14.69
N MET A 116 -6.36 3.93 -15.82
CA MET A 116 -7.59 4.72 -15.87
C MET A 116 -8.73 3.92 -16.49
N VAL A 117 -9.93 4.22 -16.02
CA VAL A 117 -11.19 3.78 -16.64
C VAL A 117 -12.14 4.95 -16.74
N ARG A 118 -13.20 4.81 -17.54
CA ARG A 118 -14.29 5.76 -17.50
C ARG A 118 -14.98 5.70 -16.13
N GLY A 119 -15.26 6.87 -15.53
CA GLY A 119 -15.84 6.97 -14.20
C GLY A 119 -17.09 6.11 -14.02
N LYS A 120 -17.96 6.02 -15.03
CA LYS A 120 -19.13 5.12 -15.00
C LYS A 120 -18.84 3.66 -14.66
N TYR A 121 -17.59 3.19 -14.75
CA TYR A 121 -17.16 1.83 -14.38
C TYR A 121 -16.40 1.75 -13.05
N ALA A 122 -16.25 2.84 -12.32
CA ALA A 122 -15.45 2.87 -11.09
C ALA A 122 -15.92 1.85 -10.05
N ILE A 123 -17.23 1.67 -9.91
CA ILE A 123 -17.82 0.72 -8.96
C ILE A 123 -17.61 -0.72 -9.41
N GLU A 124 -17.70 -0.99 -10.72
CA GLU A 124 -17.36 -2.29 -11.28
C GLU A 124 -15.91 -2.68 -11.04
N VAL A 125 -14.98 -1.74 -11.20
CA VAL A 125 -13.56 -1.97 -10.88
C VAL A 125 -13.38 -2.31 -9.40
N MET A 126 -14.01 -1.55 -8.50
CA MET A 126 -13.93 -1.82 -7.05
C MET A 126 -14.50 -3.21 -6.72
N ASN A 127 -15.67 -3.55 -7.24
CA ASN A 127 -16.30 -4.86 -7.02
C ASN A 127 -15.45 -6.01 -7.58
N TRP A 128 -14.83 -5.82 -8.76
CA TRP A 128 -13.90 -6.79 -9.32
C TRP A 128 -12.67 -6.96 -8.43
N PHE A 129 -12.10 -5.87 -7.91
CA PHE A 129 -10.97 -5.94 -6.99
C PHE A 129 -11.34 -6.72 -5.72
N GLU A 130 -12.53 -6.48 -5.13
CA GLU A 130 -13.01 -7.25 -3.97
C GLU A 130 -13.24 -8.73 -4.28
N SER A 131 -13.57 -9.08 -5.53
CA SER A 131 -13.81 -10.48 -5.92
C SER A 131 -12.55 -11.36 -5.87
N MET A 132 -11.36 -10.74 -5.83
CA MET A 132 -10.04 -11.42 -5.85
C MET A 132 -9.78 -12.28 -7.10
N LYS A 133 -10.64 -12.20 -8.12
CA LYS A 133 -10.50 -12.98 -9.36
C LYS A 133 -9.49 -12.31 -10.29
N GLU A 134 -8.65 -13.14 -10.91
CA GLU A 134 -7.72 -12.72 -11.98
C GLU A 134 -6.80 -11.57 -11.57
N ARG A 135 -6.36 -11.58 -10.31
CA ARG A 135 -5.36 -10.66 -9.79
C ARG A 135 -4.47 -11.31 -8.75
N GLU A 136 -3.36 -10.66 -8.45
CA GLU A 136 -2.51 -10.96 -7.32
C GLU A 136 -3.32 -10.85 -6.03
N THR A 137 -3.27 -11.90 -5.20
CA THR A 137 -4.00 -11.98 -3.92
C THR A 137 -3.08 -12.01 -2.71
N ASP A 138 -1.83 -12.42 -2.92
CA ASP A 138 -0.80 -12.53 -1.89
C ASP A 138 0.29 -11.47 -2.14
N PRO A 139 0.71 -10.70 -1.11
CA PRO A 139 1.68 -9.63 -1.26
C PRO A 139 3.15 -10.10 -1.31
N TYR A 140 3.43 -11.40 -1.24
CA TYR A 140 4.79 -11.95 -1.13
C TYR A 140 5.74 -11.53 -2.27
N ARG A 141 5.23 -11.22 -3.46
CA ARG A 141 6.06 -10.84 -4.62
C ARG A 141 6.97 -9.67 -4.32
N GLU A 142 6.43 -8.53 -3.87
CA GLU A 142 7.25 -7.35 -3.55
C GLU A 142 8.16 -7.60 -2.35
N PHE A 143 7.70 -8.38 -1.36
CA PHE A 143 8.54 -8.80 -0.24
C PHE A 143 9.79 -9.54 -0.74
N LYS A 144 9.60 -10.52 -1.63
CA LYS A 144 10.69 -11.27 -2.25
C LYS A 144 11.60 -10.35 -3.08
N GLU A 145 11.02 -9.58 -4.00
CA GLU A 145 11.78 -8.75 -4.93
C GLU A 145 12.58 -7.64 -4.23
N GLU A 146 12.01 -6.99 -3.22
CA GLU A 146 12.61 -5.84 -2.57
C GLU A 146 13.52 -6.22 -1.39
N LEU A 147 13.32 -7.38 -0.76
CA LEU A 147 14.10 -7.77 0.42
C LEU A 147 14.99 -9.01 0.22
N LEU A 148 14.47 -10.03 -0.46
CA LEU A 148 15.19 -11.29 -0.61
C LEU A 148 16.13 -11.22 -1.79
N ASP A 149 15.66 -10.79 -2.96
CA ASP A 149 16.46 -10.73 -4.17
C ASP A 149 17.57 -9.67 -4.09
N THR A 150 17.39 -8.66 -3.24
CA THR A 150 18.39 -7.62 -2.87
C THR A 150 19.31 -8.04 -1.72
N ASN A 151 19.08 -9.21 -1.11
CA ASN A 151 19.81 -9.71 0.06
C ASN A 151 19.78 -8.78 1.29
N ILE A 152 18.79 -7.90 1.40
CA ILE A 152 18.53 -7.13 2.64
C ILE A 152 18.14 -8.10 3.76
N LEU A 153 17.31 -9.09 3.44
CA LEU A 153 16.95 -10.19 4.34
C LEU A 153 17.52 -11.51 3.81
N ASP A 154 17.91 -12.39 4.73
CA ASP A 154 18.45 -13.72 4.39
C ASP A 154 17.35 -14.62 3.82
N LYS A 155 17.56 -15.09 2.58
CA LYS A 155 16.64 -15.98 1.87
C LYS A 155 16.33 -17.26 2.65
N ASN A 156 17.30 -17.87 3.32
CA ASN A 156 17.10 -19.10 4.07
C ASN A 156 16.23 -18.89 5.32
N ILE A 157 16.21 -17.67 5.85
CA ILE A 157 15.42 -17.30 7.04
C ILE A 157 14.02 -16.83 6.66
N PHE A 158 13.89 -16.13 5.53
CA PHE A 158 12.67 -15.46 5.09
C PHE A 158 12.02 -16.07 3.83
N GLN A 159 12.46 -17.24 3.37
CA GLN A 159 11.83 -17.94 2.24
C GLN A 159 10.33 -18.12 2.45
N SER A 160 9.92 -18.42 3.68
CA SER A 160 8.51 -18.48 4.09
C SER A 160 8.25 -17.45 5.17
N ILE A 161 7.21 -16.63 4.99
CA ILE A 161 6.78 -15.65 5.96
C ILE A 161 5.32 -15.89 6.34
N GLN A 162 4.99 -15.60 7.60
CA GLN A 162 3.61 -15.38 7.99
C GLN A 162 3.32 -13.90 7.97
N HIS A 163 2.13 -13.53 7.52
CA HIS A 163 1.69 -12.15 7.49
C HIS A 163 0.18 -12.09 7.69
N LYS A 164 -0.33 -10.94 8.10
CA LYS A 164 -1.78 -10.70 8.23
C LYS A 164 -2.15 -9.37 7.59
N HIS A 165 -3.30 -9.32 6.94
CA HIS A 165 -3.93 -8.07 6.53
C HIS A 165 -4.43 -7.34 7.78
N ILE A 166 -3.98 -6.12 8.02
CA ILE A 166 -4.33 -5.37 9.23
C ILE A 166 -5.35 -4.26 8.98
N LYS A 167 -5.34 -3.65 7.79
CA LYS A 167 -6.32 -2.63 7.38
C LYS A 167 -6.23 -2.35 5.88
N ARG A 168 -7.33 -1.79 5.35
CA ARG A 168 -7.36 -1.12 4.06
C ARG A 168 -7.49 0.39 4.29
N PHE A 169 -6.83 1.17 3.45
CA PHE A 169 -7.05 2.59 3.31
C PHE A 169 -7.52 2.87 1.89
N SER A 170 -8.60 3.65 1.75
CA SER A 170 -9.09 4.10 0.46
C SER A 170 -9.29 5.61 0.43
N LYS A 171 -8.77 6.28 -0.60
CA LYS A 171 -9.08 7.67 -0.91
C LYS A 171 -9.88 7.70 -2.21
N ASN A 172 -11.15 8.08 -2.13
CA ASN A 172 -12.07 7.97 -3.27
C ASN A 172 -12.24 9.30 -4.00
N LEU A 173 -12.04 9.30 -5.33
CA LEU A 173 -12.25 10.45 -6.23
C LEU A 173 -11.57 11.74 -5.77
N ALA A 174 -10.31 11.63 -5.38
CA ALA A 174 -9.50 12.80 -5.03
C ALA A 174 -8.80 13.37 -6.26
N TRP A 175 -8.65 14.68 -6.33
CA TRP A 175 -7.75 15.28 -7.30
C TRP A 175 -6.30 15.05 -6.87
N SER A 176 -5.46 14.64 -7.81
CA SER A 176 -4.01 14.54 -7.67
C SER A 176 -3.36 15.69 -8.42
N ASP A 177 -2.73 16.62 -7.70
CA ASP A 177 -2.00 17.72 -8.34
C ASP A 177 -0.80 17.19 -9.12
N PHE A 178 -0.12 16.17 -8.58
CA PHE A 178 1.06 15.58 -9.20
C PHE A 178 0.75 14.89 -10.53
N PHE A 179 -0.37 14.16 -10.61
CA PHE A 179 -0.79 13.48 -11.85
C PHE A 179 -1.84 14.25 -12.66
N SER A 180 -2.28 15.41 -12.18
CA SER A 180 -3.31 16.22 -12.84
C SER A 180 -4.56 15.43 -13.25
N CYS A 181 -5.02 14.53 -12.37
CA CYS A 181 -6.17 13.68 -12.63
C CYS A 181 -6.96 13.36 -11.35
N TYR A 182 -8.22 12.93 -11.52
CA TYR A 182 -8.97 12.33 -10.41
C TYR A 182 -8.56 10.88 -10.21
N GLU A 183 -8.28 10.52 -8.96
CA GLU A 183 -7.82 9.19 -8.60
C GLU A 183 -8.62 8.55 -7.45
N ILE A 184 -8.67 7.23 -7.50
CA ILE A 184 -9.08 6.33 -6.43
C ILE A 184 -7.82 5.58 -6.02
N LEU A 185 -7.38 5.81 -4.78
CA LEU A 185 -6.24 5.13 -4.18
C LEU A 185 -6.73 4.06 -3.24
N ILE A 186 -6.20 2.85 -3.35
CA ILE A 186 -6.46 1.75 -2.42
C ILE A 186 -5.11 1.20 -1.96
N PHE A 187 -4.92 1.15 -0.64
CA PHE A 187 -3.76 0.56 0.01
C PHE A 187 -4.19 -0.52 0.99
N ASP A 188 -3.82 -1.76 0.71
CA ASP A 188 -3.88 -2.83 1.70
C ASP A 188 -2.60 -2.85 2.53
N VAL A 189 -2.73 -2.86 3.86
CA VAL A 189 -1.58 -2.92 4.76
C VAL A 189 -1.48 -4.32 5.36
N PHE A 190 -0.34 -4.97 5.14
CA PHE A 190 0.00 -6.27 5.69
C PHE A 190 1.08 -6.15 6.75
N GLU A 191 0.93 -6.83 7.87
CA GLU A 191 1.94 -6.89 8.93
C GLU A 191 2.68 -8.23 8.86
N LEU A 192 4.01 -8.18 8.82
CA LEU A 192 4.85 -9.37 8.97
C LEU A 192 4.67 -9.95 10.38
N ILE A 193 4.48 -11.26 10.48
CA ILE A 193 4.45 -12.02 11.73
C ILE A 193 5.73 -12.87 11.76
N PRO A 194 6.86 -12.33 12.27
CA PRO A 194 8.12 -13.04 12.25
C PRO A 194 8.13 -14.20 13.26
N ASN A 195 8.68 -15.35 12.87
CA ASN A 195 9.06 -16.41 13.82
C ASN A 195 10.32 -16.02 14.62
N ASP A 196 10.78 -16.87 15.55
CA ASP A 196 11.94 -16.55 16.40
C ASP A 196 13.22 -16.26 15.62
N LYS A 197 13.53 -17.05 14.57
CA LYS A 197 14.72 -16.83 13.73
C LYS A 197 14.63 -15.50 12.99
N GLN A 198 13.46 -15.18 12.44
CA GLN A 198 13.19 -13.93 11.74
C GLN A 198 13.25 -12.73 12.69
N ARG A 199 12.71 -12.86 13.92
CA ARG A 199 12.81 -11.84 14.97
C ARG A 199 14.25 -11.53 15.30
N GLN A 200 15.05 -12.57 15.57
CA GLN A 200 16.47 -12.39 15.87
C GLN A 200 17.20 -11.71 14.72
N PHE A 201 16.93 -12.12 13.48
CA PHE A 201 17.54 -11.49 12.30
C PHE A 201 17.22 -9.99 12.21
N LEU A 202 15.96 -9.59 12.41
CA LEU A 202 15.56 -8.18 12.37
C LEU A 202 16.22 -7.35 13.48
N ILE A 203 16.38 -7.92 14.68
CA ILE A 203 17.12 -7.29 15.79
C ILE A 203 18.60 -7.11 15.43
N GLU A 204 19.24 -8.13 14.84
CA GLU A 204 20.63 -8.01 14.37
C GLU A 204 20.77 -7.03 13.21
N LEU A 205 19.78 -6.94 12.33
CA LEU A 205 19.75 -5.95 11.24
C LEU A 205 19.69 -4.52 11.79
N GLU A 206 18.88 -4.26 12.83
CA GLU A 206 18.87 -2.96 13.51
C GLU A 206 20.24 -2.60 14.09
N LYS A 207 20.94 -3.55 14.72
CA LYS A 207 22.28 -3.31 15.29
C LYS A 207 23.31 -2.92 14.23
N LYS A 208 23.18 -3.45 13.00
CA LYS A 208 24.00 -3.04 11.84
C LYS A 208 23.64 -1.64 11.35
N GLY A 209 22.45 -1.16 11.65
CA GLY A 209 21.95 0.15 11.27
C GLY A 209 21.44 0.24 9.84
N THR A 210 21.12 1.47 9.44
CA THR A 210 20.71 1.83 8.08
C THR A 210 21.86 1.62 7.09
N ASN A 211 21.54 1.12 5.90
CA ASN A 211 22.50 1.07 4.80
C ASN A 211 21.81 1.49 3.50
N LEU A 212 21.84 2.80 3.23
CA LEU A 212 21.26 3.36 2.01
C LEU A 212 22.00 2.88 0.76
N ASN A 213 23.27 2.47 0.83
CA ASN A 213 23.96 1.89 -0.32
C ASN A 213 23.45 0.49 -0.68
N ASN A 214 22.80 -0.19 0.27
CA ASN A 214 22.07 -1.44 0.07
C ASN A 214 20.54 -1.22 0.06
N ASP A 215 20.11 -0.01 -0.29
CA ASP A 215 18.71 0.38 -0.53
C ASP A 215 17.73 0.16 0.62
N TYR A 216 18.19 0.13 1.88
CA TYR A 216 17.30 0.04 3.05
C TYR A 216 17.67 1.00 4.19
N ALA A 217 16.68 1.28 5.03
CA ALA A 217 16.86 2.06 6.25
C ALA A 217 16.04 1.50 7.42
N ILE A 218 16.59 1.64 8.62
CA ILE A 218 15.87 1.38 9.88
C ILE A 218 15.41 2.72 10.43
N VAL A 219 14.11 2.95 10.42
CA VAL A 219 13.53 4.28 10.57
C VAL A 219 12.60 4.34 11.78
N GLU A 220 12.82 5.32 12.65
CA GLU A 220 11.94 5.61 13.79
C GLU A 220 10.56 6.10 13.34
N CYS A 221 9.54 5.82 14.16
CA CYS A 221 8.16 6.25 13.92
C CYS A 221 8.04 7.75 13.68
N ASP A 222 8.74 8.59 14.45
CA ASP A 222 8.66 10.05 14.34
C ASP A 222 9.18 10.56 12.99
N ASN A 223 10.16 9.88 12.41
CA ASN A 223 10.68 10.20 11.07
C ASN A 223 9.61 9.91 10.01
N ILE A 224 8.88 8.79 10.12
CA ILE A 224 7.74 8.46 9.24
C ILE A 224 6.64 9.51 9.36
N GLU A 225 6.33 9.97 10.57
CA GLU A 225 5.32 11.00 10.81
C GLU A 225 5.68 12.34 10.20
N GLN A 226 6.95 12.70 10.27
CA GLN A 226 7.49 13.94 9.72
C GLN A 226 7.87 13.81 8.24
N LEU A 227 7.71 12.62 7.64
CA LEU A 227 8.01 12.33 6.24
C LEU A 227 9.47 12.61 5.85
N ARG A 228 10.39 12.45 6.79
CA ARG A 228 11.82 12.76 6.63
C ARG A 228 12.66 11.73 7.36
N TYR A 229 13.75 11.32 6.73
CA TYR A 229 14.79 10.52 7.36
C TYR A 229 15.99 11.42 7.68
N MET A 230 16.37 11.45 8.95
CA MET A 230 17.44 12.31 9.47
C MET A 230 18.66 11.48 9.88
N GLU A 231 19.85 11.95 9.51
CA GLU A 231 21.13 11.39 9.94
C GLU A 231 22.11 12.53 10.20
N ASN A 232 22.79 12.51 11.36
CA ASN A 232 23.76 13.54 11.77
C ASN A 232 23.23 14.99 11.62
N GLY A 233 21.95 15.20 11.97
CA GLY A 233 21.29 16.51 11.91
C GLY A 233 20.88 16.97 10.50
N LYS A 234 21.07 16.14 9.47
CA LYS A 234 20.70 16.46 8.09
C LYS A 234 19.61 15.52 7.59
N GLN A 235 18.72 16.04 6.74
CA GLN A 235 17.76 15.21 6.04
C GLN A 235 18.47 14.50 4.88
N VAL A 236 18.55 13.17 4.96
CA VAL A 236 19.22 12.32 3.95
C VAL A 236 18.25 11.78 2.91
N ALA A 237 17.00 11.56 3.30
CA ALA A 237 15.95 11.12 2.40
C ALA A 237 14.58 11.66 2.83
N ARG A 238 13.66 11.77 1.88
CA ARG A 238 12.23 11.96 2.18
C ARG A 238 11.57 10.60 2.43
N ILE A 239 10.46 10.58 3.16
CA ILE A 239 9.65 9.36 3.34
C ILE A 239 8.32 9.56 2.62
N GLY A 240 7.87 8.56 1.86
CA GLY A 240 6.61 8.62 1.13
C GLY A 240 5.39 8.88 2.04
N GLN A 241 4.41 9.66 1.57
CA GLN A 241 3.20 9.97 2.35
C GLN A 241 2.46 8.72 2.83
N HIS A 242 2.39 7.70 1.95
CA HIS A 242 1.69 6.44 2.21
C HIS A 242 2.37 5.61 3.32
N THR A 243 3.64 5.86 3.66
CA THR A 243 4.33 5.21 4.78
C THR A 243 3.63 5.46 6.12
N LYS A 244 2.92 6.59 6.27
CA LYS A 244 2.11 6.84 7.47
C LYS A 244 1.03 5.77 7.69
N LEU A 245 0.62 5.07 6.64
CA LEU A 245 -0.39 4.01 6.76
C LEU A 245 0.15 2.79 7.51
N ILE A 246 1.47 2.55 7.59
CA ILE A 246 2.01 1.38 8.28
C ILE A 246 2.22 1.58 9.79
N ILE A 247 2.13 2.82 10.28
CA ILE A 247 2.27 3.12 11.72
C ILE A 247 0.91 3.05 12.42
N ASN A 248 0.92 2.61 13.68
CA ASN A 248 -0.27 2.41 14.51
C ASN A 248 -0.79 3.75 15.10
N LYS A 249 -0.96 4.78 14.26
CA LYS A 249 -1.61 6.04 14.64
C LYS A 249 -2.88 6.25 13.80
N THR A 250 -3.96 6.67 14.44
CA THR A 250 -5.17 7.14 13.77
C THR A 250 -4.88 8.55 13.25
N PHE A 251 -5.10 8.80 11.95
CA PHE A 251 -4.90 10.10 11.30
C PHE A 251 -6.24 10.72 10.92
#